data_AF-A0A5Q2NV52-F1
#
_entry.id   AF-A0A5Q2NV52-F1
#
_cell.length_a   1.000
_cell.length_b   1.000
_cell.length_c   1.000
_cell.angle_alpha   90.00
_cell.angle_beta   90.00
_cell.angle_gamma   90.00
#
_symmetry.space_group_name_H-M   'P 1'
#
loop_
_entity.id
_entity.type
_entity.pdbx_description
1 polymer ?
#
loop_
_entity_poly.entity_id
_entity_poly.type
_entity_poly.pdbx_seq_one_letter_code
_entity_poly.pdbx_strand_id
1 'polypeptide(L)'
;MLLALLLCFLATICLAQNYTHNLIPGASDGIAPSNFVARWVFGEDGWTMQKFRSSFEFSTTLAVLFLLAYPVVVAIESKWAKK
;
A
#
# COMPACT_ATOMS: atom_id res chain seq x y z
N MET A 1 -12.25 -4.45 -11.15
CA MET A 1 -11.67 -4.54 -9.79
C MET A 1 -10.23 -5.08 -9.74
N LEU A 2 -9.84 -5.98 -10.64
CA LEU A 2 -8.49 -6.57 -10.65
C LEU A 2 -7.35 -5.52 -10.72
N LEU A 3 -7.47 -4.49 -11.58
CA LEU A 3 -6.46 -3.43 -11.66
C LEU A 3 -6.28 -2.68 -10.33
N ALA A 4 -7.38 -2.36 -9.64
CA ALA A 4 -7.34 -1.68 -8.35
C ALA A 4 -6.65 -2.53 -7.28
N LEU A 5 -6.88 -3.85 -7.30
CA LEU A 5 -6.17 -4.81 -6.44
C LEU A 5 -4.66 -4.77 -6.71
N LEU A 6 -4.25 -4.87 -7.98
CA LEU A 6 -2.83 -4.86 -8.35
C LEU A 6 -2.15 -3.57 -7.90
N LEU A 7 -2.78 -2.41 -8.10
CA LEU A 7 -2.26 -1.13 -7.65
C LEU A 7 -2.20 -1.04 -6.12
N CYS A 8 -3.20 -1.57 -5.42
CA CYS A 8 -3.22 -1.59 -3.96
C CYS A 8 -2.11 -2.45 -3.38
N PHE A 9 -1.87 -3.65 -3.95
CA PHE A 9 -0.74 -4.50 -3.58
C PHE A 9 0.60 -3.83 -3.87
N LEU A 10 0.77 -3.22 -5.05
CA LEU A 10 1.99 -2.52 -5.40
C LEU A 10 2.30 -1.39 -4.41
N ALA A 11 1.30 -0.54 -4.10
CA ALA A 11 1.44 0.52 -3.11
C ALA A 11 1.81 -0.03 -1.73
N THR A 12 1.16 -1.11 -1.31
CA THR A 12 1.42 -1.77 -0.02
C THR A 12 2.86 -2.29 0.05
N ILE A 13 3.35 -2.95 -0.99
CA ILE A 13 4.73 -3.45 -1.05
C ILE A 13 5.73 -2.29 -0.98
N CYS A 14 5.51 -1.21 -1.73
CA CYS A 14 6.38 -0.05 -1.69
C CYS A 14 6.39 0.65 -0.32
N LEU A 15 5.24 0.75 0.34
CA LEU A 15 5.14 1.32 1.69
C LEU A 15 5.79 0.40 2.75
N ALA A 16 5.67 -0.91 2.59
CA ALA A 16 6.35 -1.90 3.43
C ALA A 16 7.88 -1.77 3.30
N GLN A 17 8.39 -1.73 2.08
CA GLN A 17 9.83 -1.51 1.80
C GLN A 17 10.32 -0.17 2.36
N ASN A 18 9.50 0.88 2.27
CA ASN A 18 9.83 2.18 2.85
C ASN A 18 9.98 2.12 4.37
N TYR A 19 9.01 1.51 5.05
CA TYR A 19 9.03 1.36 6.49
C TYR A 19 10.20 0.48 6.95
N THR A 20 10.44 -0.67 6.31
CA THR A 20 11.54 -1.57 6.70
C THR A 20 12.91 -0.95 6.44
N HIS A 21 13.08 -0.20 5.35
CA HIS A 21 14.34 0.49 5.08
C HIS A 21 14.68 1.51 6.17
N ASN A 22 13.69 2.29 6.62
CA ASN A 22 13.87 3.29 7.69
C ASN A 22 13.98 2.67 9.10
N LEU A 23 13.69 1.37 9.27
CA LEU A 23 13.95 0.64 10.52
C LEU A 23 15.42 0.27 10.69
N ILE A 24 16.18 0.15 9.60
CA ILE A 24 17.56 -0.31 9.62
C ILE A 24 18.47 0.89 9.98
N PRO A 25 19.16 0.87 11.14
CA PRO A 25 20.07 1.94 11.49
C PRO A 25 21.19 2.08 10.45
N GLY A 26 21.46 3.30 9.99
CA GLY A 26 22.54 3.59 9.03
C GLY A 26 22.22 3.26 7.57
N ALA A 27 21.00 2.80 7.24
CA ALA A 27 20.58 2.64 5.84
C ALA A 27 20.35 4.00 5.14
N SER A 28 20.05 5.05 5.89
CA SER A 28 19.88 6.43 5.41
C SER A 28 20.30 7.44 6.49
N ASP A 29 20.69 8.65 6.05
CA ASP A 29 21.01 9.79 6.92
C ASP A 29 19.72 10.39 7.50
N GLY A 30 19.05 9.65 8.38
CA GLY A 30 17.79 10.03 9.00
C GLY A 30 16.58 9.29 8.43
N ILE A 31 15.41 9.92 8.49
CA ILE A 31 14.14 9.34 8.05
C ILE A 31 13.76 9.98 6.71
N ALA A 32 13.66 9.19 5.65
CA ALA A 32 13.28 9.67 4.33
C ALA A 32 12.59 8.60 3.47
N PRO A 33 11.78 8.98 2.45
CA PRO A 33 11.20 8.06 1.50
C PRO A 33 12.28 7.28 0.72
N SER A 34 12.24 5.95 0.77
CA SER A 34 13.25 5.09 0.14
C SER A 34 12.93 4.69 -1.30
N ASN A 35 11.71 4.96 -1.78
CA ASN A 35 11.29 4.62 -3.14
C ASN A 35 10.34 5.68 -3.74
N PHE A 36 10.16 5.61 -5.06
CA PHE A 36 9.37 6.57 -5.84
C PHE A 36 7.92 6.67 -5.34
N VAL A 37 7.28 5.53 -5.06
CA VAL A 37 5.89 5.50 -4.59
C VAL A 37 5.77 6.15 -3.22
N ALA A 38 6.69 5.87 -2.29
CA ALA A 38 6.74 6.52 -0.99
C ALA A 38 6.94 8.03 -1.13
N ARG A 39 7.85 8.49 -2.00
CA ARG A 39 8.04 9.94 -2.26
C ARG A 39 6.75 10.58 -2.79
N TRP A 40 6.05 9.91 -3.69
CA TRP A 40 4.79 10.40 -4.23
C TRP A 40 3.67 10.46 -3.17
N VAL A 41 3.63 9.49 -2.25
CA VAL A 41 2.62 9.44 -1.17
C VAL A 41 2.89 10.45 -0.06
N PHE A 42 4.15 10.62 0.35
CA PHE A 42 4.52 11.44 1.52
C PHE A 42 4.95 12.86 1.17
N GLY A 43 5.30 13.14 -0.09
CA GLY A 43 5.87 14.42 -0.50
C GLY A 43 7.28 14.63 0.03
N GLU A 44 7.73 15.90 0.06
CA GLU A 44 9.11 16.27 0.34
C GLU A 44 9.41 16.52 1.84
N ASP A 45 8.39 16.63 2.70
CA ASP A 45 8.57 17.11 4.08
C ASP A 45 7.78 16.32 5.14
N GLY A 46 8.15 16.54 6.41
CA GLY A 46 7.38 16.10 7.57
C GLY A 46 7.40 14.59 7.80
N TRP A 47 8.47 13.91 7.36
CA TRP A 47 8.62 12.47 7.49
C TRP A 47 8.89 12.07 8.93
N THR A 48 8.14 11.07 9.38
CA THR A 48 8.36 10.47 10.70
C THR A 48 8.17 8.97 10.60
N MET A 49 8.84 8.24 11.49
CA MET A 49 8.74 6.79 11.50
C MET A 49 7.31 6.31 11.76
N GLN A 50 6.57 7.06 12.60
CA GLN A 50 5.17 6.79 12.88
C GLN A 50 4.27 6.96 11.64
N LYS A 51 4.53 7.96 10.80
CA LYS A 51 3.79 8.13 9.52
C LYS A 51 4.03 6.96 8.58
N PHE A 52 5.29 6.56 8.41
CA PHE A 52 5.63 5.42 7.53
C PHE A 52 4.96 4.13 8.00
N ARG A 53 5.00 3.87 9.31
CA ARG A 53 4.30 2.72 9.92
C ARG A 53 2.80 2.78 9.70
N SER A 54 2.16 3.91 10.03
CA SER A 54 0.71 4.05 9.94
C SER A 54 0.21 3.92 8.50
N SER A 55 0.91 4.48 7.52
CA SER A 55 0.57 4.34 6.10
C SER A 55 0.75 2.91 5.60
N PHE A 56 1.81 2.21 6.02
CA PHE A 56 1.98 0.79 5.72
C PHE A 56 0.82 -0.04 6.29
N GLU A 57 0.49 0.14 7.58
CA GLU A 57 -0.62 -0.56 8.24
C GLU A 57 -1.95 -0.29 7.52
N PHE A 58 -2.26 0.98 7.23
CA PHE A 58 -3.46 1.37 6.50
C PHE A 58 -3.53 0.75 5.10
N SER A 59 -2.44 0.79 4.33
CA SER A 59 -2.39 0.17 3.00
C SER A 59 -2.60 -1.34 3.05
N THR A 60 -2.06 -2.00 4.06
CA THR A 60 -2.23 -3.44 4.27
C THR A 60 -3.68 -3.78 4.59
N THR A 61 -4.33 -3.00 5.46
CA THR A 61 -5.76 -3.16 5.76
C THR A 61 -6.60 -3.02 4.48
N LEU A 62 -6.34 -2.00 3.65
CA LEU A 62 -7.04 -1.83 2.38
C LEU A 62 -6.80 -2.99 1.41
N ALA A 63 -5.57 -3.47 1.29
CA ALA A 63 -5.23 -4.59 0.41
C ALA A 63 -5.99 -5.86 0.80
N VAL A 64 -6.06 -6.17 2.10
CA VAL A 64 -6.83 -7.31 2.63
C VAL A 64 -8.32 -7.12 2.35
N LEU A 65 -8.88 -5.94 2.59
CA LEU A 65 -10.29 -5.65 2.30
C LEU A 65 -10.62 -5.85 0.82
N PHE A 66 -9.80 -5.32 -0.09
CA PHE A 66 -10.00 -5.52 -1.52
C PHE A 66 -9.88 -6.99 -1.92
N LEU A 67 -8.92 -7.73 -1.33
CA LEU A 67 -8.73 -9.15 -1.61
C LEU A 67 -9.99 -9.96 -1.26
N LEU A 68 -10.61 -9.65 -0.11
CA LEU A 68 -11.86 -10.28 0.32
C LEU A 68 -13.07 -9.83 -0.51
N ALA A 69 -13.10 -8.57 -0.95
CA ALA A 69 -14.16 -8.05 -1.79
C ALA A 69 -14.13 -8.63 -3.22
N TYR A 70 -12.94 -9.01 -3.72
CA TYR A 70 -12.75 -9.56 -5.07
C TYR A 70 -13.72 -10.66 -5.48
N PRO A 71 -13.79 -11.80 -4.78
CA PRO A 71 -14.70 -12.87 -5.14
C PRO A 71 -16.18 -12.45 -5.07
N VAL A 72 -16.53 -11.55 -4.13
CA VAL A 72 -17.92 -11.06 -3.98
C VAL A 72 -18.35 -10.29 -5.23
N VAL A 73 -17.51 -9.38 -5.71
CA VAL A 73 -17.82 -8.61 -6.92
C VAL A 73 -17.87 -9.50 -8.15
N VAL A 74 -16.92 -10.43 -8.32
CA VAL A 74 -16.94 -11.40 -9.43
C VAL A 74 -18.22 -12.27 -9.39
N ALA A 75 -18.67 -12.67 -8.21
CA ALA A 75 -19.91 -13.43 -8.05
C ALA A 75 -21.15 -12.61 -8.43
N ILE A 76 -21.18 -11.31 -8.12
CA ILE A 76 -22.28 -10.41 -8.51
C ILE A 76 -22.27 -10.18 -10.03
N GLU A 77 -21.10 -9.85 -10.61
CA GLU A 77 -20.94 -9.62 -12.04
C GLU A 77 -21.34 -10.86 -12.86
N SER A 78 -20.93 -12.05 -12.44
CA SER A 78 -21.28 -13.31 -13.13
C SER A 78 -22.77 -13.67 -13.06
N LYS A 79 -23.47 -13.28 -11.99
CA LYS A 79 -24.93 -13.46 -11.88
C LYS A 79 -25.69 -12.48 -12.77
N TRP A 80 -25.21 -11.25 -12.90
CA TRP A 80 -25.82 -10.25 -13.78
C TRP A 80 -25.56 -10.55 -15.26
N ALA A 81 -24.39 -11.06 -15.62
CA ALA A 81 -24.08 -11.42 -17.01
C ALA A 81 -24.91 -12.61 -17.55
N LYS A 82 -25.54 -13.40 -16.68
CA LYS A 82 -26.37 -14.56 -17.05
C LYS A 82 -27.87 -14.23 -17.15
N LYS A 83 -28.28 -13.01 -16.78
CA LYS A 83 -29.67 -12.55 -16.83
C LYS A 83 -29.87 -11.65 -18.05
#